data_AF-A0A9X0HHJ8-F1
#
_entry.id   AF-A0A9X0HHJ8-F1
#
_cell.length_a   1.000
_cell.length_b   1.000
_cell.length_c   1.000
_cell.angle_alpha   90.00
_cell.angle_beta   90.00
_cell.angle_gamma   90.00
#
_symmetry.space_group_name_H-M   'P 1'
#
loop_
_entity.id
_entity.type
_entity.pdbx_description
1 polymer ?
#
loop_
_entity_poly.entity_id
_entity_poly.type
_entity_poly.pdbx_seq_one_letter_code
_entity_poly.pdbx_strand_id
1 'polypeptide(L)'
;MPGWATAQVVTDLGKATAARDSVVHAANTLRQELQSRTVGFKTKAPAAGKHRVVARGYAQPERLVTTATTSADGRTAKQTLLWKHVRRIRRNGTTLDRFYGYQGKHPILEETRHNGQLTYVRVTRYKWTPYVSLPTVAKQGWLSGSGYVRWGTETFIVPNAANN
;
A
#
# COMPACT_ATOMS: atom_id res chain seq x y z
N MET A 1 -31.53 4.85 -15.75
CA MET A 1 -30.96 3.68 -15.04
C MET A 1 -29.54 3.47 -15.56
N PRO A 2 -28.46 3.75 -14.79
CA PRO A 2 -27.09 3.55 -15.28
C PRO A 2 -26.78 2.05 -15.30
N GLY A 3 -26.53 1.51 -16.48
CA GLY A 3 -26.20 0.10 -16.67
C GLY A 3 -24.95 -0.29 -15.90
N TRP A 4 -25.08 -1.26 -15.00
CA TRP A 4 -23.95 -1.91 -14.36
C TRP A 4 -23.25 -2.75 -15.42
N ALA A 5 -22.21 -2.20 -16.04
CA ALA A 5 -21.30 -2.97 -16.87
C ALA A 5 -20.69 -4.06 -15.98
N THR A 6 -21.20 -5.29 -16.11
CA THR A 6 -20.59 -6.47 -15.52
C THR A 6 -19.22 -6.60 -16.18
N ALA A 7 -18.15 -6.33 -15.43
CA ALA A 7 -16.79 -6.49 -15.92
C ALA A 7 -16.63 -7.94 -16.39
N GLN A 8 -16.53 -8.15 -17.71
CA GLN A 8 -16.31 -9.47 -18.27
C GLN A 8 -14.96 -9.97 -17.75
N VAL A 9 -14.98 -11.16 -17.14
CA VAL A 9 -13.76 -11.81 -16.69
C VAL A 9 -13.00 -12.27 -17.94
N VAL A 10 -11.85 -11.68 -18.18
CA VAL A 10 -10.98 -12.06 -19.29
C VAL A 10 -10.14 -13.26 -18.83
N THR A 11 -10.28 -14.39 -19.54
CA THR A 11 -9.59 -15.65 -19.26
C THR A 11 -8.30 -15.85 -20.05
N ASP A 12 -7.89 -14.87 -20.83
CA ASP A 12 -6.61 -14.86 -21.54
C ASP A 12 -5.46 -14.85 -20.53
N LEU A 13 -4.75 -15.98 -20.45
CA LEU A 13 -3.66 -16.20 -19.50
C LEU A 13 -2.54 -15.17 -19.65
N GLY A 14 -2.16 -14.81 -20.88
CA GLY A 14 -1.08 -13.86 -21.13
C GLY A 14 -1.45 -12.45 -20.68
N LYS A 15 -2.70 -12.05 -20.89
CA LYS A 15 -3.20 -10.75 -20.38
C LYS A 15 -3.37 -10.75 -18.87
N ALA A 16 -3.83 -11.86 -18.29
CA ALA A 16 -4.01 -12.01 -16.86
C ALA A 16 -2.67 -11.94 -16.10
N THR A 17 -1.62 -12.62 -16.60
CA THR A 17 -0.27 -12.54 -16.03
C THR A 17 0.33 -11.15 -16.21
N ALA A 18 0.23 -10.55 -17.39
CA ALA A 18 0.68 -9.18 -17.60
C ALA A 18 -0.02 -8.17 -16.68
N ALA A 19 -1.33 -8.33 -16.44
CA ALA A 19 -2.09 -7.51 -15.50
C ALA A 19 -1.62 -7.72 -14.06
N ARG A 20 -1.39 -8.98 -13.64
CA ARG A 20 -0.82 -9.30 -12.33
C ARG A 20 0.51 -8.61 -12.12
N ASP A 21 1.42 -8.78 -13.07
CA ASP A 21 2.77 -8.23 -12.99
C ASP A 21 2.74 -6.71 -13.00
N SER A 22 1.83 -6.10 -13.77
CA SER A 22 1.60 -4.65 -13.77
C SER A 22 1.16 -4.13 -12.40
N VAL A 23 0.21 -4.81 -11.75
CA VAL A 23 -0.25 -4.45 -10.39
C VAL A 23 0.90 -4.56 -9.39
N VAL A 24 1.65 -5.66 -9.43
CA VAL A 24 2.76 -5.93 -8.51
C VAL A 24 3.89 -4.92 -8.74
N HIS A 25 4.24 -4.62 -9.99
CA HIS A 25 5.23 -3.63 -10.34
C HIS A 25 4.84 -2.25 -9.81
N ALA A 26 3.59 -1.80 -10.07
CA ALA A 26 3.10 -0.52 -9.57
C ALA A 26 3.15 -0.42 -8.03
N ALA A 27 2.80 -1.51 -7.34
CA ALA A 27 2.88 -1.58 -5.88
C ALA A 27 4.32 -1.49 -5.36
N ASN A 28 5.26 -2.17 -6.00
CA ASN A 28 6.67 -2.13 -5.64
C ASN A 28 7.27 -0.74 -5.85
N THR A 29 6.99 -0.11 -6.99
CA THR A 29 7.42 1.26 -7.29
C THR A 29 6.87 2.24 -6.24
N LEU A 30 5.58 2.15 -5.92
CA LEU A 30 4.98 2.98 -4.87
C LEU A 30 5.64 2.74 -3.50
N ARG A 31 5.90 1.49 -3.12
CA ARG A 31 6.58 1.20 -1.85
C ARG A 31 7.98 1.83 -1.84
N GLN A 32 8.77 1.65 -2.89
CA GLN A 32 10.13 2.18 -2.97
C GLN A 32 10.14 3.71 -2.85
N GLU A 33 9.23 4.39 -3.54
CA GLU A 33 9.07 5.85 -3.47
C GLU A 33 8.64 6.34 -2.08
N LEU A 34 7.71 5.63 -1.43
CA LEU A 34 7.32 5.96 -0.06
C LEU A 34 8.49 5.78 0.91
N GLN A 35 9.33 4.77 0.69
CA GLN A 35 10.51 4.51 1.50
C GLN A 35 11.62 5.53 1.23
N SER A 36 11.88 5.91 -0.03
CA SER A 36 12.91 6.88 -0.38
C SER A 36 12.62 8.28 0.16
N ARG A 37 11.34 8.65 0.27
CA ARG A 37 10.89 9.93 0.85
C ARG A 37 10.75 9.91 2.37
N THR A 38 11.04 8.78 3.01
CA THR A 38 10.96 8.67 4.47
C THR A 38 12.19 9.28 5.10
N VAL A 39 11.99 10.30 5.91
CA VAL A 39 13.09 10.99 6.64
C VAL A 39 13.23 10.46 8.06
N GLY A 40 12.18 9.85 8.62
CA GLY A 40 12.25 9.22 9.93
C GLY A 40 11.31 8.04 10.06
N PHE A 41 11.73 7.05 10.85
CA PHE A 41 10.92 5.90 11.20
C PHE A 41 10.67 5.85 12.71
N LYS A 42 9.45 5.47 13.10
CA LYS A 42 9.13 5.08 14.48
C LYS A 42 8.75 3.62 14.48
N THR A 43 9.51 2.82 15.21
CA THR A 43 9.18 1.43 15.50
C THR A 43 8.58 1.35 16.89
N LYS A 44 7.46 0.62 17.01
CA LYS A 44 6.90 0.23 18.30
C LYS A 44 7.15 -1.26 18.47
N ALA A 45 8.16 -1.58 19.26
CA ALA A 45 8.38 -2.95 19.73
C ALA A 45 7.26 -3.33 20.71
N PRO A 46 6.82 -4.60 20.70
CA PRO A 46 5.85 -5.08 21.66
C PRO A 46 6.41 -5.09 23.09
N ALA A 47 5.53 -4.84 24.07
CA ALA A 47 5.79 -5.28 25.44
C ALA A 47 5.84 -6.82 25.49
N ALA A 48 6.52 -7.39 26.50
CA ALA A 48 6.65 -8.83 26.69
C ALA A 48 5.30 -9.56 26.45
N GLY A 49 5.32 -10.59 25.59
CA GLY A 49 4.14 -11.37 25.21
C GLY A 49 3.28 -10.82 24.06
N LYS A 50 3.54 -9.62 23.53
CA LYS A 50 2.84 -9.13 22.33
C LYS A 50 3.58 -9.58 21.06
N HIS A 51 2.91 -10.32 20.19
CA HIS A 51 3.48 -10.78 18.91
C HIS A 51 3.17 -9.81 17.76
N ARG A 52 3.26 -8.50 18.00
CA ARG A 52 2.93 -7.47 17.00
C ARG A 52 3.97 -6.37 16.98
N VAL A 53 4.60 -6.19 15.82
CA VAL A 53 5.53 -5.11 15.54
C VAL A 53 4.86 -4.12 14.59
N VAL A 54 4.98 -2.83 14.89
CA VAL A 54 4.48 -1.77 14.02
C VAL A 54 5.61 -0.81 13.72
N ALA A 55 5.94 -0.65 12.45
CA ALA A 55 6.83 0.39 11.96
C ALA A 55 6.03 1.43 11.18
N ARG A 56 6.37 2.71 11.35
CA ARG A 56 5.76 3.83 10.63
C ARG A 56 6.86 4.71 10.07
N GLY A 57 6.77 5.03 8.78
CA GLY A 57 7.64 6.01 8.14
C GLY A 57 6.90 7.32 7.91
N TYR A 58 7.61 8.42 8.15
CA TYR A 58 7.08 9.77 8.00
C TYR A 58 7.90 10.55 6.99
N ALA A 59 7.23 11.41 6.24
CA ALA A 59 7.88 12.44 5.43
C ALA A 59 8.51 13.49 6.35
N GLN A 60 9.49 14.23 5.82
CA GLN A 60 9.86 15.50 6.43
C GLN A 60 8.58 16.34 6.57
N PRO A 61 8.35 17.01 7.71
CA PRO A 61 7.37 18.09 7.71
C PRO A 61 7.85 19.05 6.62
N GLU A 62 7.09 19.13 5.53
CA GLU A 62 7.35 20.13 4.52
C GLU A 62 7.41 21.44 5.28
N ARG A 63 8.55 22.10 5.14
CA ARG A 63 8.88 23.37 5.75
C ARG A 63 7.63 24.23 5.49
N LEU A 64 6.84 24.49 6.54
CA LEU A 64 5.85 25.57 6.54
C LEU A 64 6.67 26.86 6.41
N VAL A 65 7.24 27.08 5.23
CA VAL A 65 7.87 28.33 4.78
C VAL A 65 6.71 29.14 4.25
N THR A 66 5.85 29.50 5.18
CA THR A 66 5.09 30.73 5.14
C THR A 66 4.58 30.91 6.55
N THR A 67 5.32 31.76 7.25
CA THR A 67 4.97 32.31 8.55
C THR A 67 5.14 31.34 9.71
N ALA A 68 6.16 31.62 10.52
CA ALA A 68 6.38 31.12 11.86
C ALA A 68 5.08 30.71 12.56
N THR A 69 4.80 29.41 12.57
CA THR A 69 3.91 28.80 13.55
C THR A 69 4.72 27.79 14.33
N THR A 70 5.75 28.30 15.01
CA THR A 70 5.83 28.02 16.44
C THR A 70 4.44 28.33 16.98
N SER A 71 3.58 27.32 17.13
CA SER A 71 2.44 27.48 18.02
C SER A 71 3.03 28.00 19.32
N ALA A 72 2.44 29.04 19.90
CA ALA A 72 2.89 29.64 21.17
C ALA A 72 3.06 28.61 22.32
N ASP A 73 2.61 27.37 22.10
CA ASP A 73 2.72 26.20 22.96
C ASP A 73 3.93 25.26 22.70
N GLY A 74 4.89 25.59 21.82
CA GLY A 74 6.09 24.76 21.58
C GLY A 74 5.84 23.38 20.94
N ARG A 75 4.67 23.15 20.33
CA ARG A 75 4.32 21.85 19.71
C ARG A 75 4.95 21.70 18.32
N THR A 76 5.73 20.63 18.15
CA THR A 76 6.46 20.27 16.91
C THR A 76 5.53 20.07 15.71
N ALA A 77 5.92 20.55 14.53
CA ALA A 77 5.20 20.36 13.27
C ALA A 77 4.76 18.89 13.07
N LYS A 78 3.50 18.69 12.69
CA LYS A 78 2.88 17.35 12.61
C LYS A 78 3.49 16.57 11.45
N GLN A 79 4.30 15.56 11.76
CA GLN A 79 4.90 14.65 10.77
C GLN A 79 3.82 13.98 9.91
N THR A 80 3.98 14.01 8.59
CA THR A 80 3.07 13.36 7.63
C THR A 80 3.40 11.87 7.53
N LEU A 81 2.43 11.00 7.82
CA LEU A 81 2.59 9.54 7.70
C LEU A 81 2.66 9.15 6.21
N LEU A 82 3.75 8.52 5.80
CA LEU A 82 3.91 7.98 4.44
C LEU A 82 3.54 6.50 4.37
N TRP A 83 3.95 5.72 5.37
CA TRP A 83 3.65 4.30 5.37
C TRP A 83 3.59 3.72 6.77
N LYS A 84 2.93 2.57 6.87
CA LYS A 84 2.79 1.77 8.07
C LYS A 84 2.97 0.31 7.72
N HIS A 85 3.95 -0.33 8.34
CA HIS A 85 4.18 -1.76 8.26
C HIS A 85 3.76 -2.41 9.59
N VAL A 86 2.89 -3.40 9.54
CA VAL A 86 2.43 -4.18 10.69
C VAL A 86 2.81 -5.63 10.47
N ARG A 87 3.69 -6.15 11.31
CA ARG A 87 4.01 -7.58 11.38
C ARG A 87 3.30 -8.19 12.57
N ARG A 88 2.53 -9.24 12.35
CA ARG A 88 1.94 -10.06 13.42
C ARG A 88 2.51 -11.48 13.32
N ILE A 89 3.14 -11.93 14.39
CA ILE A 89 3.57 -13.32 14.56
C ILE A 89 2.44 -14.03 15.31
N ARG A 90 2.00 -15.20 14.87
CA ARG A 90 0.97 -15.99 15.56
C ARG A 90 1.65 -17.04 16.44
N ARG A 91 0.90 -17.63 17.38
CA ARG A 91 1.42 -18.68 18.28
C ARG A 91 1.95 -19.90 17.53
N ASN A 92 1.39 -20.21 16.36
CA ASN A 92 1.84 -21.29 15.48
C ASN A 92 3.05 -20.91 14.60
N GLY A 93 3.76 -19.82 14.92
CA GLY A 93 4.93 -19.35 14.16
C GLY A 93 4.62 -18.62 12.85
N THR A 94 3.37 -18.67 12.35
CA THR A 94 3.01 -17.98 11.10
C THR A 94 3.10 -16.47 11.21
N THR A 95 3.49 -15.82 10.12
CA THR A 95 3.63 -14.37 10.03
C THR A 95 2.59 -13.77 9.09
N LEU A 96 1.99 -12.67 9.54
CA LEU A 96 1.11 -11.84 8.73
C LEU A 96 1.69 -10.43 8.68
N ASP A 97 2.20 -10.05 7.52
CA ASP A 97 2.76 -8.74 7.25
C ASP A 97 1.74 -7.92 6.46
N ARG A 98 1.38 -6.73 6.96
CA ARG A 98 0.53 -5.78 6.27
C ARG A 98 1.26 -4.46 6.09
N PHE A 99 1.36 -4.00 4.85
CA PHE A 99 1.94 -2.70 4.52
C PHE A 99 0.86 -1.78 3.97
N TYR A 100 0.84 -0.56 4.49
CA TYR A 100 -0.06 0.49 4.04
C TYR A 100 0.78 1.69 3.62
N GLY A 101 0.62 2.15 2.39
CA GLY A 101 1.15 3.41 1.89
C GLY A 101 0.05 4.47 1.87
N TYR A 102 0.39 5.69 2.29
CA TYR A 102 -0.53 6.80 2.43
C TYR A 102 -0.09 7.98 1.58
N GLN A 103 -1.09 8.67 1.06
CA GLN A 103 -0.96 10.03 0.55
C GLN A 103 -1.92 10.91 1.34
N GLY A 104 -1.38 11.77 2.21
CA GLY A 104 -2.17 12.47 3.21
C GLY A 104 -2.87 11.50 4.17
N LYS A 105 -4.21 11.50 4.18
CA LYS A 105 -5.03 10.61 5.03
C LYS A 105 -5.54 9.37 4.29
N HIS A 106 -5.28 9.23 2.99
CA HIS A 106 -5.85 8.18 2.16
C HIS A 106 -4.84 7.07 1.88
N PRO A 107 -5.22 5.78 2.03
CA PRO A 107 -4.37 4.66 1.64
C PRO A 107 -4.32 4.56 0.11
N ILE A 108 -3.12 4.66 -0.45
CA ILE A 108 -2.86 4.50 -1.89
C ILE A 108 -2.30 3.12 -2.23
N LEU A 109 -1.71 2.45 -1.24
CA LEU A 109 -1.15 1.11 -1.35
C LEU A 109 -1.55 0.31 -0.14
N GLU A 110 -2.07 -0.89 -0.38
CA GLU A 110 -2.31 -1.88 0.65
C GLU A 110 -1.68 -3.19 0.19
N GLU A 111 -0.88 -3.81 1.04
CA GLU A 111 -0.27 -5.10 0.75
C GLU A 111 -0.41 -6.01 1.96
N THR A 112 -0.75 -7.26 1.72
CA THR A 112 -0.75 -8.32 2.73
C THR A 112 0.11 -9.48 2.26
N ARG A 113 1.07 -9.87 3.10
CA ARG A 113 1.86 -11.08 2.94
C ARG A 113 1.58 -12.05 4.08
N HIS A 114 1.40 -13.31 3.74
CA HIS A 114 1.29 -14.40 4.69
C HIS A 114 2.52 -15.28 4.55
N ASN A 115 3.29 -15.46 5.63
CA ASN A 115 4.58 -16.16 5.62
C ASN A 115 5.53 -15.68 4.50
N GLY A 116 5.56 -14.37 4.25
CA GLY A 116 6.36 -13.75 3.18
C GLY A 116 5.75 -13.82 1.77
N GLN A 117 4.75 -14.66 1.54
CA GLN A 117 4.06 -14.77 0.24
C GLN A 117 3.00 -13.68 0.08
N LEU A 118 2.96 -13.04 -1.09
CA LEU A 118 1.98 -12.01 -1.40
C LEU A 118 0.58 -12.62 -1.57
N THR A 119 -0.35 -12.23 -0.70
CA THR A 119 -1.75 -12.74 -0.70
C THR A 119 -2.76 -11.70 -1.09
N TYR A 120 -2.39 -10.42 -1.01
CA TYR A 120 -3.25 -9.33 -1.45
C TYR A 120 -2.39 -8.11 -1.72
N VAL A 121 -2.69 -7.42 -2.81
CA VAL A 121 -2.18 -6.09 -3.05
C VAL A 121 -3.25 -5.25 -3.70
N ARG A 122 -3.36 -4.00 -3.30
CA ARG A 122 -4.24 -3.01 -3.90
C ARG A 122 -3.49 -1.70 -4.07
N VAL A 123 -3.60 -1.17 -5.26
CA VAL A 123 -3.07 0.13 -5.66
C VAL A 123 -4.26 1.00 -6.05
N THR A 124 -4.47 2.07 -5.31
CA THR A 124 -5.56 3.02 -5.58
C THR A 124 -5.00 4.21 -6.34
N ARG A 125 -5.68 4.61 -7.41
CA ARG A 125 -5.37 5.85 -8.11
C ARG A 125 -5.79 7.00 -7.21
N TYR A 126 -4.82 7.82 -6.79
CA TYR A 126 -5.10 9.03 -6.04
C TYR A 126 -4.54 10.23 -6.79
N LYS A 127 -5.39 11.23 -7.01
CA LYS A 127 -5.00 12.48 -7.67
C LYS A 127 -4.67 13.51 -6.58
N TRP A 128 -3.42 13.94 -6.61
CA TRP A 128 -2.85 15.17 -6.05
C TRP A 128 -3.30 15.58 -4.63
N THR A 129 -2.38 15.48 -3.67
CA THR A 129 -2.38 16.31 -2.45
C THR A 129 -1.21 17.28 -2.51
N PRO A 130 -1.37 18.53 -2.06
CA PRO A 130 -0.30 19.53 -2.09
C PRO A 130 0.90 19.17 -1.18
N TYR A 131 0.72 18.25 -0.24
CA TYR A 131 1.71 17.96 0.80
C TYR A 131 2.70 16.84 0.46
N VAL A 132 2.42 16.00 -0.56
CA VAL A 132 3.32 14.94 -1.03
C VAL A 132 2.98 14.61 -2.50
N SER A 133 3.88 14.97 -3.42
CA SER A 133 3.77 14.69 -4.86
C SER A 133 4.29 13.28 -5.21
N LEU A 134 3.55 12.24 -4.84
CA LEU A 134 3.89 10.86 -5.24
C LEU A 134 3.58 10.64 -6.73
N PRO A 135 4.29 9.73 -7.41
CA PRO A 135 3.97 9.38 -8.79
C PRO A 135 2.51 8.90 -8.87
N THR A 136 1.77 9.50 -9.78
CA THR A 136 0.39 9.10 -10.02
C THR A 136 0.42 7.75 -10.71
N VAL A 137 -0.13 6.71 -10.06
CA VAL A 137 -0.32 5.43 -10.75
C VAL A 137 -1.35 5.63 -11.85
N ALA A 138 -0.97 5.31 -13.08
CA ALA A 138 -1.81 5.50 -14.27
C ALA A 138 -3.14 4.74 -14.16
N LYS A 139 -3.13 3.57 -13.54
CA LYS A 139 -4.29 2.69 -13.33
C LYS A 139 -4.38 2.25 -11.87
N GLN A 140 -5.61 2.17 -11.35
CA GLN A 140 -5.87 1.49 -10.09
C GLN A 140 -5.95 -0.03 -10.34
N GLY A 141 -5.67 -0.82 -9.33
CA GLY A 141 -5.90 -2.25 -9.41
C GLY A 141 -5.67 -2.99 -8.13
N TRP A 142 -6.01 -4.27 -8.15
CA TRP A 142 -5.79 -5.16 -7.02
C TRP A 142 -5.55 -6.58 -7.51
N LEU A 143 -4.82 -7.34 -6.70
CA LEU A 143 -4.58 -8.76 -6.86
C LEU A 143 -4.96 -9.43 -5.54
N SER A 144 -5.69 -10.54 -5.64
CA SER A 144 -6.08 -11.39 -4.52
C SER A 144 -5.34 -12.72 -4.53
N GLY A 145 -5.19 -13.35 -3.36
CA GLY A 145 -4.56 -14.66 -3.21
C GLY A 145 -5.36 -15.79 -3.87
N SER A 146 -6.64 -15.55 -4.18
CA SER A 146 -7.51 -16.42 -4.98
C SER A 146 -7.24 -16.35 -6.49
N GLY A 147 -6.27 -15.56 -6.95
CA GLY A 147 -5.89 -15.46 -8.37
C GLY A 147 -6.65 -14.40 -9.17
N TYR A 148 -7.64 -13.72 -8.57
CA TYR A 148 -8.31 -12.60 -9.24
C TYR A 148 -7.42 -11.37 -9.28
N VAL A 149 -7.35 -10.74 -10.45
CA VAL A 149 -6.64 -9.50 -10.71
C VAL A 149 -7.60 -8.51 -11.34
N ARG A 150 -7.63 -7.28 -10.84
CA ARG A 150 -8.29 -6.16 -11.51
C ARG A 150 -7.25 -5.11 -11.86
N TRP A 151 -7.22 -4.66 -13.11
CA TRP A 151 -6.34 -3.59 -13.56
C TRP A 151 -7.14 -2.59 -14.39
N GLY A 152 -7.35 -1.39 -13.84
CA GLY A 152 -8.27 -0.40 -14.39
C GLY A 152 -9.73 -0.88 -14.33
N THR A 153 -10.35 -0.97 -15.50
CA THR A 153 -11.74 -1.42 -15.68
C THR A 153 -11.85 -2.94 -15.87
N GLU A 154 -10.74 -3.61 -16.17
CA GLU A 154 -10.71 -5.02 -16.55
C GLU A 154 -10.47 -5.91 -15.33
N THR A 155 -11.13 -7.07 -15.31
CA THR A 155 -10.95 -8.11 -14.31
C THR A 155 -10.52 -9.40 -14.99
N PHE A 156 -9.51 -10.05 -14.41
CA PHE A 156 -8.83 -11.23 -14.92
C PHE A 156 -8.81 -12.31 -13.85
N ILE A 157 -8.76 -13.56 -14.27
CA ILE A 157 -8.42 -14.69 -13.42
C ILE A 157 -7.04 -15.18 -13.84
N VAL A 158 -6.09 -15.18 -12.91
CA VAL A 158 -4.80 -15.84 -13.06
C VAL A 158 -4.96 -17.24 -12.47
N PRO A 159 -4.86 -18.30 -13.29
CA PRO A 159 -4.82 -19.66 -12.79
C PRO A 159 -3.67 -19.78 -11.80
N ASN A 160 -3.99 -20.18 -10.58
CA ASN A 160 -2.98 -20.36 -9.56
C ASN A 160 -2.18 -21.63 -9.94
N ALA A 161 -0.88 -21.50 -10.17
CA ALA A 161 0.00 -22.64 -10.47
C ALA A 161 0.12 -23.65 -9.31
N ALA A 162 -0.62 -23.46 -8.22
CA ALA A 162 -0.63 -24.29 -7.01
C ALA A 162 -1.84 -25.24 -6.92
N ASN A 163 -2.66 -25.36 -7.96
CA ASN A 163 -3.78 -26.32 -8.04
C ASN A 163 -3.55 -27.36 -9.15
N ASN A 164 -2.36 -27.94 -9.22
CA ASN A 164 -2.08 -29.22 -9.89
C ASN A 164 -1.27 -30.09 -8.92
#